data_AF-A0AAJ1MMV2-F1
#
_entry.id   AF-A0AAJ1MMV2-F1
#
_cell.length_a   1.000
_cell.length_b   1.000
_cell.length_c   1.000
_cell.angle_alpha   90.00
_cell.angle_beta   90.00
_cell.angle_gamma   90.00
#
_symmetry.space_group_name_H-M   'P 1'
#
loop_
_entity.id
_entity.type
_entity.pdbx_description
1 polymer ?
#
loop_
_entity_poly.entity_id
_entity_poly.type
_entity_poly.pdbx_seq_one_letter_code
_entity_poly.pdbx_strand_id
1 'polypeptide(L)'
;MKKIVFVSHCILNVASKVVMYNKEEMDKEDALRKEFLNKAIKNDVQIIQLPCPEFTLYGAKRWGHVKNQFDNIFFRKHCRKILIPIIEQIQEYLSNPEMFKLLGIVGIDGSPSCGVDYTCFGNWYGSFENREDLDQTLASCKFDKGNGVFIDVLKEMLSENKIEDKVKVTALFAEEREKCLSILE
;
A
#
# COMPACT_ATOMS: atom_id res chain seq x y z
N MET A 1 -23.10 13.45 -7.18
CA MET A 1 -22.28 12.66 -6.25
C MET A 1 -20.93 12.36 -6.87
N LYS A 2 -19.83 12.79 -6.24
CA LYS A 2 -18.45 12.55 -6.72
C LYS A 2 -17.91 11.24 -6.13
N LYS A 3 -17.42 10.34 -6.99
CA LYS A 3 -16.79 9.09 -6.58
C LYS A 3 -15.33 9.34 -6.20
N ILE A 4 -14.87 8.80 -5.07
CA ILE A 4 -13.53 9.04 -4.54
C ILE A 4 -12.84 7.70 -4.23
N VAL A 5 -11.59 7.56 -4.63
CA VAL A 5 -10.74 6.42 -4.27
C VAL A 5 -9.41 6.90 -3.72
N PHE A 6 -8.96 6.30 -2.62
CA PHE A 6 -7.60 6.49 -2.12
C PHE A 6 -6.69 5.42 -2.69
N VAL A 7 -5.47 5.81 -3.06
CA VAL A 7 -4.51 4.88 -3.67
C VAL A 7 -3.15 5.00 -3.01
N SER A 8 -2.46 3.87 -2.86
CA SER A 8 -1.05 3.85 -2.44
C SER A 8 -0.22 4.76 -3.31
N HIS A 9 0.77 5.42 -2.71
CA HIS A 9 1.52 6.51 -3.36
C HIS A 9 2.03 6.15 -4.76
N CYS A 10 2.60 4.96 -4.92
CA CYS A 10 3.21 4.55 -6.18
C CYS A 10 2.24 4.11 -7.27
N ILE A 11 0.93 4.06 -7.01
CA ILE A 11 -0.07 3.96 -8.09
C ILE A 11 -0.04 5.24 -8.94
N LEU A 12 0.13 6.40 -8.33
CA LEU A 12 0.22 7.69 -9.03
C LEU A 12 1.67 8.15 -9.28
N ASN A 13 2.60 7.83 -8.38
CA ASN A 13 3.99 8.30 -8.45
C ASN A 13 4.98 7.15 -8.23
N VAL A 14 5.37 6.47 -9.31
CA VAL A 14 6.32 5.34 -9.25
C VAL A 14 7.71 5.74 -8.75
N ALA A 15 8.06 7.04 -8.74
CA ALA A 15 9.33 7.53 -8.22
C ALA A 15 9.49 7.34 -6.70
N SER A 16 8.42 7.00 -5.96
CA SER A 16 8.52 6.66 -4.54
C SER A 16 8.89 5.20 -4.28
N LYS A 17 8.86 4.32 -5.29
CA LYS A 17 9.16 2.89 -5.13
C LYS A 17 10.63 2.69 -4.80
N VAL A 18 10.90 1.60 -4.07
CA VAL A 18 12.27 1.09 -3.97
C VAL A 18 12.74 0.70 -5.37
N VAL A 19 14.04 0.84 -5.64
CA VAL A 19 14.61 0.42 -6.92
C VAL A 19 14.41 -1.09 -7.06
N MET A 20 13.76 -1.48 -8.16
CA MET A 20 13.53 -2.88 -8.50
C MET A 20 14.29 -3.24 -9.78
N TYR A 21 14.68 -4.51 -9.88
CA TYR A 21 15.47 -5.03 -10.98
C TYR A 21 14.75 -6.13 -11.78
N ASN A 22 13.62 -6.65 -11.27
CA ASN A 22 12.80 -7.61 -12.01
C ASN A 22 11.91 -6.87 -13.02
N LYS A 23 12.38 -6.78 -14.27
CA LYS A 23 11.69 -6.05 -15.33
C LYS A 23 10.30 -6.63 -15.65
N GLU A 24 10.14 -7.95 -15.61
CA GLU A 24 8.85 -8.58 -15.96
C GLU A 24 7.76 -8.23 -14.95
N GLU A 25 8.06 -8.31 -13.65
CA GLU A 25 7.14 -7.90 -12.58
C GLU A 25 6.82 -6.41 -12.65
N MET A 26 7.83 -5.58 -12.90
CA MET A 26 7.66 -4.13 -13.05
C MET A 26 6.74 -3.78 -14.23
N ASP A 27 6.93 -4.42 -15.38
CA ASP A 27 6.13 -4.16 -16.58
C ASP A 27 4.67 -4.61 -16.39
N LYS A 28 4.44 -5.76 -15.73
CA LYS A 28 3.10 -6.26 -15.39
C LYS A 28 2.36 -5.35 -14.41
N GLU A 29 3.02 -4.94 -13.32
CA GLU A 29 2.45 -4.03 -12.33
C GLU A 29 2.13 -2.66 -12.97
N ASP A 30 3.04 -2.11 -13.78
CA ASP A 30 2.86 -0.81 -14.44
C ASP A 30 1.75 -0.85 -15.50
N ALA A 31 1.60 -1.96 -16.22
CA ALA A 31 0.49 -2.15 -17.15
C ALA A 31 -0.87 -2.11 -16.43
N LEU A 32 -1.01 -2.86 -15.33
CA LEU A 32 -2.24 -2.85 -14.52
C LEU A 32 -2.48 -1.46 -13.87
N ARG A 33 -1.42 -0.82 -13.38
CA ARG A 33 -1.49 0.54 -12.82
C ARG A 33 -2.04 1.54 -13.83
N LYS A 34 -1.51 1.54 -15.06
CA LYS A 34 -2.00 2.40 -16.15
C LYS A 34 -3.44 2.08 -16.52
N GLU A 35 -3.81 0.80 -16.57
CA GLU A 35 -5.19 0.38 -16.82
C GLU A 35 -6.16 0.90 -15.74
N PHE A 36 -5.82 0.70 -14.46
CA PHE A 36 -6.59 1.20 -13.33
C PHE A 36 -6.78 2.72 -13.40
N LEU A 37 -5.71 3.49 -13.64
CA LEU A 37 -5.77 4.94 -13.77
C LEU A 37 -6.63 5.39 -14.95
N ASN A 38 -6.48 4.74 -16.11
CA ASN A 38 -7.31 5.03 -17.28
C ASN A 38 -8.79 4.73 -17.02
N LYS A 39 -9.11 3.61 -16.34
CA LYS A 39 -10.49 3.27 -15.96
C LYS A 39 -11.06 4.29 -14.96
N ALA A 40 -10.28 4.71 -13.97
CA ALA A 40 -10.70 5.70 -12.99
C ALA A 40 -11.04 7.05 -13.65
N ILE A 41 -10.18 7.53 -14.55
CA ILE A 41 -10.41 8.77 -15.31
C ILE A 41 -11.67 8.65 -16.19
N LYS A 42 -11.80 7.55 -16.95
CA LYS A 42 -12.98 7.30 -17.80
C LYS A 42 -14.29 7.29 -17.00
N ASN A 43 -14.25 6.87 -15.75
CA ASN A 43 -15.41 6.76 -14.87
C ASN A 43 -15.63 8.00 -13.97
N ASP A 44 -14.96 9.14 -14.24
CA ASP A 44 -15.00 10.39 -13.43
C ASP A 44 -14.69 10.18 -11.93
N VAL A 45 -13.84 9.20 -11.62
CA VAL A 45 -13.42 8.89 -10.24
C VAL A 45 -12.30 9.84 -9.84
N GLN A 46 -12.49 10.52 -8.71
CA GLN A 46 -11.48 11.38 -8.09
C GLN A 46 -10.49 10.50 -7.31
N ILE A 47 -9.18 10.77 -7.46
CA ILE A 47 -8.13 9.94 -6.90
C ILE A 47 -7.33 10.73 -5.86
N ILE A 48 -7.23 10.19 -4.64
CA ILE A 48 -6.43 10.77 -3.56
C ILE A 48 -5.20 9.89 -3.31
N GLN A 49 -4.02 10.51 -3.35
CA GLN A 49 -2.76 9.82 -3.13
C GLN A 49 -2.47 9.68 -1.63
N LEU A 50 -2.29 8.45 -1.15
CA LEU A 50 -1.79 8.19 0.20
C LEU A 50 -0.29 8.55 0.31
N PRO A 51 0.20 8.91 1.51
CA PRO A 51 1.63 9.06 1.74
C PRO A 51 2.32 7.69 1.64
N CYS A 52 3.58 7.68 1.18
CA CYS A 52 4.41 6.47 1.20
C CYS A 52 5.17 6.39 2.53
N PRO A 53 4.86 5.42 3.41
CA PRO A 53 5.51 5.31 4.72
C PRO A 53 7.01 5.03 4.57
N GLU A 54 7.40 4.19 3.62
CA GLU A 54 8.80 3.85 3.38
C GLU A 54 9.60 5.04 2.85
N PHE A 55 9.04 5.80 1.90
CA PHE A 55 9.73 6.96 1.32
C PHE A 55 9.89 8.09 2.35
N THR A 56 8.85 8.35 3.12
CA THR A 56 8.86 9.43 4.13
C THR A 56 9.73 9.08 5.35
N LEU A 57 10.02 7.80 5.59
CA LEU A 57 10.91 7.37 6.67
C LEU A 57 12.37 7.20 6.21
N TYR A 58 12.61 6.59 5.05
CA TYR A 58 13.96 6.20 4.60
C TYR A 58 14.47 7.00 3.39
N GLY A 59 13.61 7.72 2.69
CA GLY A 59 13.96 8.41 1.44
C GLY A 59 14.06 7.48 0.22
N ALA A 60 14.57 8.04 -0.88
CA ALA A 60 14.62 7.36 -2.17
C ALA A 60 15.73 6.29 -2.27
N LYS A 61 16.87 6.50 -1.61
CA LYS A 61 18.04 5.60 -1.67
C LYS A 61 17.98 4.46 -0.63
N ARG A 62 16.78 3.97 -0.34
CA ARG A 62 16.56 2.89 0.63
C ARG A 62 16.77 1.51 0.01
N TRP A 63 17.15 0.55 0.84
CA TRP A 63 17.14 -0.87 0.48
C TRP A 63 15.73 -1.47 0.58
N GLY A 64 15.49 -2.62 -0.07
CA GLY A 64 14.23 -3.36 0.05
C GLY A 64 14.09 -3.98 1.44
N HIS A 65 12.88 -3.97 2.00
CA HIS A 65 12.62 -4.54 3.32
C HIS A 65 11.53 -5.60 3.25
N VAL A 66 11.46 -6.43 4.27
CA VAL A 66 10.32 -7.34 4.54
C VAL A 66 9.44 -6.80 5.65
N LYS A 67 8.20 -7.27 5.76
CA LYS A 67 7.26 -6.86 6.80
C LYS A 67 7.89 -6.95 8.20
N ASN A 68 8.62 -8.03 8.49
CA ASN A 68 9.26 -8.25 9.79
C ASN A 68 10.18 -7.11 10.24
N GLN A 69 10.85 -6.41 9.31
CA GLN A 69 11.70 -5.26 9.66
C GLN A 69 10.87 -4.00 9.95
N PHE A 70 9.74 -3.83 9.26
CA PHE A 70 8.84 -2.70 9.44
C PHE A 70 7.86 -2.88 10.59
N ASP A 71 7.61 -4.11 11.05
CA ASP A 71 6.63 -4.38 12.11
C ASP A 71 7.23 -4.11 13.50
N ASN A 72 7.54 -2.84 13.75
CA ASN A 72 8.11 -2.36 14.99
C ASN A 72 7.40 -1.06 15.45
N ILE A 73 7.58 -0.72 16.73
CA ILE A 73 6.88 0.42 17.35
C ILE A 73 7.16 1.76 16.66
N PHE A 74 8.37 1.98 16.14
CA PHE A 74 8.76 3.24 15.51
C PHE A 74 8.11 3.41 14.14
N PHE A 75 8.15 2.38 13.31
CA PHE A 75 7.52 2.41 11.99
C PHE A 75 6.00 2.49 12.11
N ARG A 76 5.38 1.74 13.02
CA ARG A 76 3.93 1.85 13.31
C ARG A 76 3.55 3.25 13.77
N LYS A 77 4.32 3.86 14.67
CA LYS A 77 4.10 5.25 15.10
C LYS A 77 4.19 6.25 13.93
N HIS A 78 5.16 6.06 13.03
CA HIS A 78 5.27 6.86 11.81
C HIS A 78 4.04 6.69 10.91
N CYS A 79 3.61 5.45 10.66
CA CYS A 79 2.41 5.14 9.89
C CYS A 79 1.17 5.83 10.47
N ARG A 80 0.95 5.71 11.79
CA ARG A 80 -0.18 6.39 12.46
C ARG A 80 -0.13 7.89 12.24
N LYS A 81 1.03 8.52 12.47
CA LYS A 81 1.20 9.97 12.33
C LYS A 81 0.80 10.46 10.93
N ILE A 82 1.24 9.78 9.87
CA ILE A 82 0.95 10.20 8.50
C ILE A 82 -0.47 9.78 8.03
N LEU A 83 -1.12 8.86 8.73
CA LEU A 83 -2.49 8.43 8.46
C LEU A 83 -3.55 9.29 9.14
N ILE A 84 -3.23 10.04 10.22
CA ILE A 84 -4.17 10.95 10.89
C ILE A 84 -4.95 11.82 9.90
N PRO A 85 -4.30 12.64 9.03
CA PRO A 85 -5.03 13.50 8.10
C PRO A 85 -5.84 12.72 7.06
N ILE A 86 -5.44 11.48 6.76
CA ILE A 86 -6.16 10.60 5.82
C ILE A 86 -7.46 10.10 6.45
N ILE A 87 -7.41 9.68 7.72
CA ILE A 87 -8.60 9.23 8.46
C ILE A 87 -9.59 10.37 8.63
N GLU A 88 -9.12 11.56 9.00
CA GLU A 88 -9.95 12.77 9.10
C GLU A 88 -10.64 13.09 7.76
N GLN A 89 -9.88 13.01 6.65
CA GLN A 89 -10.43 13.23 5.31
C GLN A 89 -11.46 12.17 4.91
N ILE A 90 -11.23 10.90 5.26
CA ILE A 90 -12.21 9.82 5.03
C ILE A 90 -13.50 10.08 5.83
N GLN A 91 -13.39 10.46 7.10
CA GLN A 91 -14.55 10.79 7.93
C GLN A 91 -15.36 11.94 7.34
N GLU A 92 -14.71 12.97 6.81
CA GLU A 92 -15.39 14.10 6.16
C GLU A 92 -16.12 13.70 4.86
N TYR A 93 -15.55 12.79 4.06
CA TYR A 93 -16.27 12.28 2.90
C TYR A 93 -17.47 11.41 3.29
N LEU A 94 -17.33 10.62 4.35
CA LEU A 94 -18.40 9.76 4.86
C LEU A 94 -19.52 10.54 5.55
N SER A 95 -19.25 11.72 6.10
CA SER A 95 -20.27 12.58 6.74
C SER A 95 -21.16 13.31 5.73
N ASN A 96 -20.75 13.36 4.45
CA ASN A 96 -21.45 14.06 3.38
C ASN A 96 -21.88 13.12 2.22
N PRO A 97 -22.70 12.09 2.47
CA PRO A 97 -23.03 11.05 1.49
C PRO A 97 -23.84 11.56 0.28
N GLU A 98 -24.58 12.67 0.43
CA GLU A 98 -25.30 13.31 -0.68
C GLU A 98 -24.34 13.91 -1.73
N MET A 99 -23.12 14.25 -1.31
CA MET A 99 -22.10 14.86 -2.15
C MET A 99 -21.09 13.83 -2.65
N PHE A 100 -20.71 12.85 -1.83
CA PHE A 100 -19.58 11.97 -2.09
C PHE A 100 -19.91 10.48 -1.95
N LYS A 101 -19.27 9.66 -2.78
CA LYS A 101 -19.23 8.21 -2.65
C LYS A 101 -17.79 7.76 -2.52
N LEU A 102 -17.41 7.30 -1.33
CA LEU A 102 -16.12 6.66 -1.11
C LEU A 102 -16.16 5.24 -1.69
N LEU A 103 -15.32 4.97 -2.68
CA LEU A 103 -15.19 3.66 -3.30
C LEU A 103 -14.31 2.73 -2.46
N GLY A 104 -13.28 3.30 -1.83
CA GLY A 104 -12.39 2.60 -0.90
C GLY A 104 -10.93 3.01 -1.06
N ILE A 105 -10.04 2.11 -0.65
CA ILE A 105 -8.59 2.28 -0.58
C ILE A 105 -7.90 1.16 -1.36
N VAL A 106 -6.94 1.53 -2.22
CA VAL A 106 -6.16 0.59 -3.03
C VAL A 106 -4.70 0.54 -2.57
N GLY A 107 -4.33 -0.57 -1.93
CA GLY A 107 -2.98 -0.98 -1.59
C GLY A 107 -2.20 -1.54 -2.78
N ILE A 108 -1.04 -2.15 -2.51
CA ILE A 108 -0.20 -2.84 -3.50
C ILE A 108 0.31 -4.13 -2.88
N ASP A 109 -0.19 -5.27 -3.34
CA ASP A 109 0.23 -6.57 -2.82
C ASP A 109 1.70 -6.85 -3.13
N GLY A 110 2.33 -7.60 -2.22
CA GLY A 110 3.78 -7.83 -2.21
C GLY A 110 4.58 -6.73 -1.51
N SER A 111 4.00 -5.55 -1.29
CA SER A 111 4.68 -4.51 -0.50
C SER A 111 4.73 -4.89 0.99
N PRO A 112 5.88 -4.74 1.66
CA PRO A 112 6.02 -4.93 3.11
C PRO A 112 5.21 -3.90 3.93
N SER A 113 4.84 -2.77 3.32
CA SER A 113 4.08 -1.70 3.95
C SER A 113 2.64 -1.62 3.42
N CYS A 114 2.46 -1.59 2.10
CA CYS A 114 1.17 -1.33 1.43
C CYS A 114 0.42 -2.59 0.96
N GLY A 115 0.91 -3.80 1.25
CA GLY A 115 0.23 -5.06 0.92
C GLY A 115 -1.11 -5.21 1.64
N VAL A 116 -2.13 -5.75 0.98
CA VAL A 116 -3.48 -5.87 1.55
C VAL A 116 -3.85 -7.32 1.81
N ASP A 117 -3.58 -8.20 0.86
CA ASP A 117 -3.81 -9.63 1.03
C ASP A 117 -2.50 -10.41 1.01
N TYR A 118 -1.48 -9.88 0.35
CA TYR A 118 -0.15 -10.49 0.31
C TYR A 118 0.95 -9.48 0.61
N THR A 119 2.00 -9.98 1.25
CA THR A 119 3.18 -9.21 1.61
C THR A 119 4.41 -10.11 1.62
N CYS A 120 5.59 -9.53 1.80
CA CYS A 120 6.84 -10.26 1.91
C CYS A 120 7.27 -10.40 3.38
N PHE A 121 7.59 -11.62 3.78
CA PHE A 121 8.13 -11.96 5.10
C PHE A 121 9.55 -12.48 4.95
N GLY A 122 10.39 -12.31 5.96
CA GLY A 122 11.74 -12.85 5.93
C GLY A 122 12.46 -12.60 7.24
N ASN A 123 13.50 -13.40 7.49
CA ASN A 123 14.33 -13.29 8.69
C ASN A 123 15.50 -12.32 8.45
N TRP A 124 15.21 -11.16 7.87
CA TRP A 124 16.22 -10.17 7.46
C TRP A 124 16.60 -9.25 8.62
N TYR A 125 17.81 -9.41 9.15
CA TYR A 125 18.41 -8.54 10.18
C TYR A 125 19.93 -8.73 10.20
N GLY A 126 20.64 -7.91 11.00
CA GLY A 126 22.09 -8.00 11.17
C GLY A 126 22.87 -7.17 10.15
N SER A 127 24.19 -7.13 10.32
CA SER A 127 25.12 -6.47 9.39
C SER A 127 25.33 -7.34 8.14
N PHE A 128 25.61 -6.69 7.01
CA PHE A 128 26.11 -7.39 5.82
C PHE A 128 27.59 -7.77 5.96
N GLU A 129 28.37 -6.99 6.71
CA GLU A 129 29.80 -7.17 6.86
C GLU A 129 30.12 -8.43 7.68
N ASN A 130 31.05 -9.25 7.20
CA ASN A 130 31.48 -10.52 7.81
C ASN A 130 30.35 -11.54 8.02
N ARG A 131 29.24 -11.39 7.31
CA ARG A 131 28.12 -12.32 7.37
C ARG A 131 28.36 -13.52 6.45
N GLU A 132 28.46 -14.71 7.02
CA GLU A 132 28.67 -15.95 6.26
C GLU A 132 27.37 -16.55 5.71
N ASP A 133 26.21 -16.16 6.25
CA ASP A 133 24.88 -16.72 5.94
C ASP A 133 23.97 -15.75 5.15
N LEU A 134 24.56 -14.81 4.40
CA LEU A 134 23.80 -13.76 3.71
C LEU A 134 22.82 -14.35 2.68
N ASP A 135 23.27 -15.30 1.87
CA ASP A 135 22.44 -15.92 0.84
C ASP A 135 21.25 -16.67 1.46
N GLN A 136 21.47 -17.43 2.54
CA GLN A 136 20.40 -18.12 3.27
C GLN A 136 19.41 -17.12 3.87
N THR A 137 19.90 -15.98 4.35
CA THR A 137 19.04 -14.93 4.89
C THR A 137 18.18 -14.29 3.82
N LEU A 138 18.77 -13.92 2.68
CA LEU A 138 18.02 -13.37 1.55
C LEU A 138 16.99 -14.39 1.04
N ALA A 139 17.36 -15.67 0.96
CA ALA A 139 16.49 -16.77 0.57
C ALA A 139 15.34 -17.04 1.56
N SER A 140 15.39 -16.52 2.79
CA SER A 140 14.26 -16.61 3.72
C SER A 140 13.07 -15.73 3.33
N CYS A 141 13.24 -14.85 2.34
CA CYS A 141 12.16 -14.01 1.85
C CYS A 141 11.08 -14.87 1.19
N LYS A 142 9.85 -14.74 1.66
CA LYS A 142 8.68 -15.41 1.12
C LYS A 142 7.56 -14.42 0.85
N PHE A 143 6.90 -14.61 -0.27
CA PHE A 143 5.63 -13.95 -0.59
C PHE A 143 4.49 -14.81 -0.03
N ASP A 144 3.70 -14.26 0.88
CA ASP A 144 2.68 -15.03 1.61
C ASP A 144 1.49 -14.13 2.01
N LYS A 145 0.39 -14.73 2.47
CA LYS A 145 -0.80 -14.00 2.89
C LYS A 145 -0.53 -13.13 4.12
N GLY A 146 -0.96 -11.88 4.06
CA GLY A 146 -0.89 -10.92 5.16
C GLY A 146 -0.85 -9.48 4.68
N ASN A 147 -1.32 -8.56 5.53
CA ASN A 147 -1.20 -7.12 5.26
C ASN A 147 0.26 -6.67 5.44
N GLY A 148 0.66 -5.63 4.71
CA GLY A 148 1.81 -4.82 5.08
C GLY A 148 1.51 -3.93 6.29
N VAL A 149 2.56 -3.45 6.96
CA VAL A 149 2.43 -2.77 8.27
C VAL A 149 1.62 -1.47 8.19
N PHE A 150 1.68 -0.74 7.08
CA PHE A 150 0.90 0.48 6.90
C PHE A 150 -0.59 0.19 6.73
N ILE A 151 -0.93 -0.92 6.06
CA ILE A 151 -2.31 -1.38 5.92
C ILE A 151 -2.85 -1.94 7.25
N ASP A 152 -2.03 -2.65 8.03
CA ASP A 152 -2.40 -3.05 9.39
C ASP A 152 -2.80 -1.84 10.23
N VAL A 153 -1.94 -0.82 10.28
CA VAL A 153 -2.19 0.41 11.04
C VAL A 153 -3.41 1.18 10.50
N LEU A 154 -3.59 1.24 9.18
CA LEU A 154 -4.77 1.85 8.58
C LEU A 154 -6.06 1.14 9.01
N LYS A 155 -6.10 -0.20 8.96
CA LYS A 155 -7.26 -1.00 9.39
C LYS A 155 -7.54 -0.81 10.89
N GLU A 156 -6.51 -0.78 11.72
CA GLU A 156 -6.62 -0.45 13.16
C GLU A 156 -7.28 0.93 13.35
N MET A 157 -6.78 1.96 12.65
CA MET A 157 -7.32 3.33 12.78
C MET A 157 -8.73 3.48 12.23
N LEU A 158 -9.10 2.74 11.17
CA LEU A 158 -10.49 2.70 10.68
C LEU A 158 -11.42 2.12 11.75
N SER A 159 -11.00 1.05 12.43
CA SER A 159 -11.80 0.41 13.50
C SER A 159 -11.92 1.26 14.76
N GLU A 160 -10.82 1.90 15.19
CA GLU A 160 -10.83 2.86 16.29
C GLU A 160 -11.84 4.00 16.05
N ASN A 161 -12.05 4.37 14.78
CA ASN A 161 -12.99 5.40 14.35
C ASN A 161 -14.37 4.87 13.93
N LYS A 162 -14.62 3.55 14.04
CA LYS A 162 -15.91 2.88 13.74
C LYS A 162 -16.38 3.10 12.29
N ILE A 163 -15.45 3.06 11.35
CA ILE A 163 -15.70 3.27 9.91
C ILE A 163 -15.15 2.14 9.03
N GLU A 164 -14.64 1.06 9.62
CA GLU A 164 -14.10 -0.11 8.92
C GLU A 164 -15.12 -0.75 7.96
N ASP A 165 -16.38 -0.87 8.36
CA ASP A 165 -17.44 -1.46 7.54
C ASP A 165 -17.88 -0.55 6.37
N LYS A 166 -17.47 0.71 6.40
CA LYS A 166 -17.79 1.72 5.38
C LYS A 166 -16.67 1.89 4.35
N VAL A 167 -15.49 1.32 4.60
CA VAL A 167 -14.29 1.55 3.81
C VAL A 167 -13.74 0.22 3.30
N LYS A 168 -14.02 -0.07 2.03
CA LYS A 168 -13.39 -1.21 1.35
C LYS A 168 -11.89 -0.98 1.20
N VAL A 169 -11.08 -1.96 1.58
CA VAL A 169 -9.62 -1.97 1.32
C VAL A 169 -9.33 -3.13 0.37
N THR A 170 -8.70 -2.84 -0.76
CA THR A 170 -8.31 -3.81 -1.79
C THR A 170 -6.90 -3.50 -2.29
N ALA A 171 -6.32 -4.30 -3.18
CA ALA A 171 -4.97 -4.08 -3.70
C ALA A 171 -4.91 -4.11 -5.22
N LEU A 172 -3.92 -3.38 -5.74
CA LEU A 172 -3.35 -3.64 -7.06
C LEU A 172 -2.43 -4.86 -6.95
N PHE A 173 -2.72 -5.89 -7.76
CA PHE A 173 -1.94 -7.12 -7.88
C PHE A 173 -2.10 -7.65 -9.31
N ALA A 174 -1.00 -7.85 -10.04
CA ALA A 174 -1.05 -8.15 -11.49
C ALA A 174 -1.68 -9.52 -11.78
N GLU A 175 -1.56 -10.44 -10.83
CA GLU A 175 -2.04 -11.81 -10.86
C GLU A 175 -3.55 -11.90 -10.56
N GLU A 176 -4.09 -10.91 -9.85
CA GLU A 176 -5.51 -10.83 -9.46
C GLU A 176 -6.09 -9.44 -9.78
N ARG A 177 -6.03 -9.07 -11.06
CA ARG A 177 -6.35 -7.72 -11.59
C ARG A 177 -7.69 -7.16 -11.12
N GLU A 178 -8.71 -8.03 -11.05
CA GLU A 178 -10.08 -7.63 -10.69
C GLU A 178 -10.21 -7.06 -9.27
N LYS A 179 -9.25 -7.35 -8.38
CA LYS A 179 -9.22 -6.79 -7.02
C LYS A 179 -9.27 -5.27 -7.03
N CYS A 180 -8.46 -4.64 -7.89
CA CYS A 180 -8.44 -3.19 -8.03
C CYS A 180 -9.44 -2.69 -9.07
N LEU A 181 -9.69 -3.42 -10.16
CA LEU A 181 -10.54 -2.92 -11.24
C LEU A 181 -12.04 -2.90 -10.90
N SER A 182 -12.49 -3.85 -10.07
CA SER A 182 -13.90 -3.93 -9.63
C SER A 182 -14.33 -2.79 -8.70
N ILE A 183 -13.38 -2.12 -8.03
CA ILE A 183 -13.71 -0.98 -7.15
C ILE A 183 -14.16 0.26 -7.93
N LEU A 184 -13.82 0.32 -9.23
CA LEU A 184 -14.09 1.46 -10.12
C LEU A 184 -15.41 1.30 -10.89
N GLU A 185 -16.14 0.22 -10.68
CA GLU A 185 -17.43 -0.07 -11.35
C GLU A 185 -18.59 0.72 -10.73
#